data_AF-A0A1J5PXL7-F1
#
_entry.id   AF-A0A1J5PXL7-F1
#
_cell.length_a   1.000
_cell.length_b   1.000
_cell.length_c   1.000
_cell.angle_alpha   90.00
_cell.angle_beta   90.00
_cell.angle_gamma   90.00
#
_symmetry.space_group_name_H-M   'P 1'
#
loop_
_entity.id
_entity.type
_entity.pdbx_description
1 polymer ?
#
loop_
_entity_poly.entity_id
_entity_poly.type
_entity_poly.pdbx_seq_one_letter_code
_entity_poly.pdbx_strand_id
1 'polypeptide(L)'
;MVRGKTAALFSAAAEVGGVIAGAPEEQVRALHAYGDALGIAFQIVDDLLDYGGTTAVIGKNVGDDFRERKLTLPVIKAVAAASAEERAFWVRVIEKGQQGTGDLEQAMALLARHGALDATRNEALAWATKAKAALLTLPNHELRGMLSDLADYVVARLN
;
A
#
# COMPACT_ATOMS: atom_id res chain seq x y z
N MET A 1 9.39 4.77 4.07
CA MET A 1 8.83 5.64 3.02
C MET A 1 7.31 5.79 3.14
N VAL A 2 6.54 4.69 3.09
CA VAL A 2 5.06 4.70 3.18
C VAL A 2 4.51 5.42 4.41
N ARG A 3 5.03 5.11 5.61
CA ARG A 3 4.56 5.77 6.85
C ARG A 3 4.81 7.28 6.88
N GLY A 4 5.98 7.72 6.42
CA GLY A 4 6.38 9.13 6.51
C GLY A 4 5.74 10.05 5.47
N LYS A 5 5.27 9.52 4.33
CA LYS A 5 4.70 10.33 3.23
C LYS A 5 3.18 10.27 3.17
N THR A 6 2.61 9.07 3.28
CA THR A 6 1.18 8.85 3.05
C THR A 6 0.45 8.56 4.36
N ALA A 7 0.93 7.60 5.14
CA ALA A 7 0.22 7.20 6.36
C ALA A 7 0.19 8.29 7.44
N ALA A 8 1.24 9.11 7.55
CA ALA A 8 1.32 10.21 8.51
C ALA A 8 0.18 11.22 8.35
N LEU A 9 -0.25 11.52 7.12
CA LEU A 9 -1.36 12.46 6.91
C LEU A 9 -2.70 11.80 7.27
N PHE A 10 -2.91 10.52 6.94
CA PHE A 10 -4.10 9.79 7.35
C PHE A 10 -4.19 9.66 8.87
N SER A 11 -3.07 9.35 9.55
CA SER A 11 -3.03 9.24 11.01
C SER A 11 -3.27 10.58 11.68
N ALA A 12 -2.62 11.65 11.22
CA ALA A 12 -2.85 13.00 11.74
C ALA A 12 -4.30 13.48 11.53
N ALA A 13 -4.87 13.21 10.35
CA ALA A 13 -6.26 13.59 10.04
C ALA A 13 -7.27 12.86 10.94
N ALA A 14 -7.06 11.56 11.19
CA ALA A 14 -7.91 10.80 12.10
C ALA A 14 -7.73 11.23 13.57
N GLU A 15 -6.48 11.44 14.00
CA GLU A 15 -6.12 11.81 15.36
C GLU A 15 -6.69 13.18 15.77
N VAL A 16 -6.50 14.20 14.92
CA VAL A 16 -6.89 15.58 15.24
C VAL A 16 -8.40 15.72 15.47
N GLY A 17 -9.22 14.90 14.81
CA GLY A 17 -10.67 14.86 15.05
C GLY A 17 -11.02 14.44 16.47
N GLY A 18 -10.31 13.43 17.01
CA GLY A 18 -10.47 13.00 18.40
C GLY A 18 -9.98 14.05 19.40
N VAL A 19 -8.86 14.70 19.11
CA VAL A 19 -8.27 15.76 19.95
C VAL A 19 -9.23 16.94 20.08
N ILE A 20 -9.74 17.46 18.96
CA ILE A 20 -10.65 18.62 18.95
C ILE A 20 -11.98 18.30 19.66
N ALA A 21 -12.46 17.06 19.57
CA ALA A 21 -13.66 16.61 20.26
C ALA A 21 -13.46 16.41 21.77
N GLY A 22 -12.24 16.54 22.29
CA GLY A 22 -11.92 16.26 23.69
C GLY A 22 -12.11 14.78 24.05
N ALA A 23 -11.91 13.88 23.09
CA ALA A 23 -12.06 12.45 23.32
C ALA A 23 -11.00 11.92 24.31
N PRO A 24 -11.28 10.82 25.04
CA PRO A 24 -10.28 10.16 25.87
C PRO A 24 -9.03 9.81 25.06
N GLU A 25 -7.85 9.93 25.67
CA GLU A 25 -6.57 9.69 24.96
C GLU A 25 -6.49 8.31 24.31
N GLU A 26 -7.11 7.30 24.92
CA GLU A 26 -7.17 5.95 24.37
C GLU A 26 -7.88 5.93 23.00
N GLN A 27 -8.97 6.69 22.86
CA GLN A 27 -9.72 6.83 21.60
C GLN A 27 -8.93 7.64 20.57
N VAL A 28 -8.22 8.68 21.01
CA VAL A 28 -7.33 9.47 20.14
C VAL A 28 -6.22 8.57 19.57
N ARG A 29 -5.57 7.76 20.41
CA ARG A 29 -4.56 6.77 19.97
C ARG A 29 -5.15 5.72 19.04
N ALA A 30 -6.37 5.27 19.29
CA ALA A 30 -7.09 4.35 18.41
C ALA A 30 -7.36 4.95 17.03
N LEU A 31 -7.78 6.22 16.96
CA LEU A 31 -7.97 6.95 15.70
C LEU A 31 -6.64 7.13 14.94
N HIS A 32 -5.56 7.49 15.63
CA HIS A 32 -4.23 7.55 15.02
C HIS A 32 -3.83 6.19 14.44
N ALA A 33 -3.99 5.10 15.21
CA ALA A 33 -3.65 3.75 14.77
C ALA A 33 -4.50 3.28 13.56
N TYR A 34 -5.79 3.64 13.55
CA TYR A 34 -6.66 3.43 12.39
C TYR A 34 -6.14 4.17 11.16
N GLY A 35 -5.85 5.47 11.28
CA GLY A 35 -5.37 6.27 10.16
C GLY A 35 -4.01 5.81 9.63
N ASP A 36 -3.06 5.46 10.50
CA ASP A 36 -1.75 4.91 10.09
C ASP A 36 -1.93 3.60 9.31
N ALA A 37 -2.73 2.67 9.84
CA ALA A 37 -2.97 1.39 9.19
C ALA A 37 -3.72 1.54 7.84
N LEU A 38 -4.74 2.40 7.79
CA LEU A 38 -5.49 2.69 6.57
C LEU A 38 -4.59 3.33 5.50
N GLY A 39 -3.78 4.32 5.88
CA GLY A 39 -2.88 5.00 4.96
C GLY A 39 -1.78 4.07 4.41
N ILE A 40 -1.30 3.11 5.22
CA ILE A 40 -0.40 2.06 4.73
C ILE A 40 -1.12 1.15 3.73
N ALA A 41 -2.31 0.64 4.07
CA ALA A 41 -3.10 -0.19 3.15
C ALA A 41 -3.36 0.53 1.82
N PHE A 42 -3.73 1.82 1.88
CA PHE A 42 -3.97 2.65 0.70
C PHE A 42 -2.76 2.75 -0.21
N GLN A 43 -1.56 2.99 0.35
CA GLN A 43 -0.35 3.09 -0.47
C GLN A 43 0.03 1.75 -1.07
N ILE A 44 -0.09 0.64 -0.32
CA ILE A 44 0.19 -0.69 -0.85
C ILE A 44 -0.76 -1.02 -2.02
N VAL A 45 -2.04 -0.63 -1.92
CA VAL A 45 -3.01 -0.78 -3.01
C VAL A 45 -2.60 0.07 -4.23
N ASP A 46 -2.20 1.34 -4.05
CA ASP A 46 -1.75 2.20 -5.15
C ASP A 46 -0.50 1.63 -5.85
N ASP A 47 0.50 1.20 -5.08
CA ASP A 47 1.72 0.55 -5.57
C ASP A 47 1.37 -0.75 -6.35
N LEU A 48 0.42 -1.55 -5.86
CA LEU A 48 0.02 -2.80 -6.51
C LEU A 48 -0.70 -2.55 -7.84
N LEU A 49 -1.57 -1.54 -7.89
CA LEU A 49 -2.31 -1.17 -9.09
C LEU A 49 -1.40 -0.65 -10.19
N ASP A 50 -0.24 -0.09 -9.84
CA ASP A 50 0.79 0.34 -10.82
C ASP A 50 1.37 -0.83 -11.62
N TYR A 51 1.38 -2.06 -11.08
CA TYR A 51 1.95 -3.25 -11.73
C TYR A 51 0.93 -4.29 -12.20
N GLY A 52 -0.35 -4.16 -11.84
CA GLY A 52 -1.32 -5.23 -12.04
C GLY A 52 -2.77 -4.79 -12.25
N GLY A 53 -3.04 -3.49 -12.39
CA GLY A 53 -4.39 -3.02 -12.71
C GLY A 53 -4.82 -3.50 -14.10
N THR A 54 -5.94 -4.22 -14.19
CA THR A 54 -6.67 -4.43 -15.44
C THR A 54 -6.79 -3.07 -16.12
N THR A 55 -6.30 -2.98 -17.35
CA THR A 55 -5.98 -1.76 -18.13
C THR A 55 -7.17 -0.80 -18.39
N ALA A 56 -8.29 -0.94 -17.70
CA ALA A 56 -9.53 -0.22 -17.96
C ALA A 56 -10.00 0.73 -16.84
N VAL A 57 -9.54 0.61 -15.58
CA VAL A 57 -10.21 1.27 -14.44
C VAL A 57 -9.48 2.52 -13.91
N ILE A 58 -8.20 2.71 -14.21
CA ILE A 58 -7.41 3.77 -13.60
C ILE A 58 -6.68 4.54 -14.70
N GLY A 59 -6.93 5.85 -14.79
CA GLY A 59 -6.25 6.75 -15.73
C GLY A 59 -4.76 6.98 -15.44
N LYS A 60 -4.04 5.96 -14.93
CA LYS A 60 -2.58 5.91 -14.75
C LYS A 60 -1.98 4.94 -15.78
N ASN A 61 -0.77 5.23 -16.24
CA ASN A 61 -0.05 4.29 -17.10
C ASN A 61 0.55 3.18 -16.24
N VAL A 62 0.27 1.92 -16.57
CA VAL A 62 0.92 0.78 -15.90
C VAL A 62 2.45 0.91 -15.96
N GLY A 63 3.11 0.72 -14.82
CA GLY A 63 4.56 0.72 -14.66
C GLY A 63 5.18 2.11 -14.45
N ASP A 64 4.44 3.12 -14.01
CA ASP A 64 5.01 4.43 -13.70
C ASP A 64 6.00 4.36 -12.54
N ASP A 65 5.72 3.56 -11.51
CA ASP A 65 6.66 3.34 -10.39
C ASP A 65 7.94 2.64 -10.86
N PHE A 66 7.84 1.74 -11.84
CA PHE A 66 9.01 1.13 -12.47
C PHE A 66 9.85 2.18 -13.21
N ARG A 67 9.22 3.02 -14.05
CA ARG A 67 9.91 4.08 -14.81
C ARG A 67 10.56 5.11 -13.90
N GLU A 68 9.91 5.42 -12.78
CA GLU A 68 10.44 6.33 -11.76
C GLU A 68 11.48 5.65 -10.84
N ARG A 69 11.72 4.34 -10.99
CA ARG A 69 12.67 3.53 -10.22
C ARG A 69 12.34 3.50 -8.73
N LYS A 70 11.05 3.55 -8.40
CA LYS A 70 10.61 3.43 -7.02
C LYS A 70 10.79 2.00 -6.52
N LEU A 71 11.42 1.87 -5.36
CA LEU A 71 11.43 0.62 -4.61
C LEU A 71 10.12 0.47 -3.84
N THR A 72 9.05 0.15 -4.55
CA THR A 72 7.73 -0.19 -3.98
C THR A 72 7.74 -1.59 -3.39
N LEU A 73 6.71 -1.91 -2.60
CA LEU A 73 6.64 -3.21 -1.91
C LEU A 73 6.69 -4.43 -2.85
N PRO A 74 6.00 -4.46 -4.01
CA PRO A 74 6.15 -5.56 -4.98
C PRO A 74 7.59 -5.78 -5.41
N VAL A 75 8.30 -4.70 -5.76
CA VAL A 75 9.70 -4.77 -6.22
C VAL A 75 10.62 -5.23 -5.10
N ILE A 76 10.44 -4.71 -3.87
CA ILE A 76 11.23 -5.14 -2.70
C ILE A 76 11.07 -6.65 -2.47
N LYS A 77 9.83 -7.18 -2.53
CA LYS A 77 9.57 -8.61 -2.35
C LYS A 77 10.22 -9.45 -3.45
N ALA A 78 10.14 -9.02 -4.71
CA ALA A 78 10.80 -9.74 -5.82
C ALA A 78 12.34 -9.70 -5.73
N VAL A 79 12.94 -8.55 -5.36
CA VAL A 79 14.39 -8.43 -5.18
C VAL A 79 14.89 -9.29 -4.02
N ALA A 80 14.09 -9.44 -2.96
CA ALA A 80 14.43 -10.31 -1.83
C ALA A 80 14.46 -11.80 -2.22
N ALA A 81 13.61 -12.22 -3.16
CA ALA A 81 13.54 -13.59 -3.68
C ALA A 81 14.44 -13.85 -4.91
N ALA A 82 15.08 -12.81 -5.45
CA ALA A 82 15.80 -12.87 -6.72
C ALA A 82 17.07 -13.74 -6.68
N SER A 83 17.30 -14.49 -7.77
CA SER A 83 18.61 -15.13 -8.05
C SER A 83 19.71 -14.08 -8.28
N ALA A 84 20.96 -14.52 -8.45
CA ALA A 84 22.07 -13.62 -8.79
C ALA A 84 21.84 -12.91 -10.13
N GLU A 85 21.35 -13.63 -11.13
CA GLU A 85 21.04 -13.09 -12.47
C GLU A 85 19.88 -12.10 -12.42
N GLU A 86 18.81 -12.45 -11.70
CA GLU A 86 17.64 -11.57 -11.52
C GLU A 86 18.01 -10.31 -10.71
N ARG A 87 18.88 -10.45 -9.71
CA ARG A 87 19.42 -9.31 -8.97
C ARG A 87 20.21 -8.37 -9.88
N ALA A 88 21.01 -8.91 -10.81
CA ALA A 88 21.73 -8.09 -11.78
C ALA A 88 20.77 -7.30 -12.69
N PHE A 89 19.63 -7.90 -13.06
CA PHE A 89 18.54 -7.19 -13.76
C PHE A 89 18.00 -6.03 -12.91
N TRP A 90 17.60 -6.26 -11.66
CA TRP A 90 17.06 -5.22 -10.79
C TRP A 90 18.07 -4.09 -10.51
N VAL A 91 19.35 -4.41 -10.33
CA VAL A 91 20.43 -3.41 -10.22
C VAL A 91 20.53 -2.55 -11.48
N ARG A 92 20.44 -3.16 -12.68
CA ARG A 92 20.49 -2.41 -13.94
C ARG A 92 19.30 -1.45 -14.07
N VAL A 93 18.07 -1.94 -13.86
CA VAL A 93 16.86 -1.16 -14.18
C VAL A 93 16.41 -0.21 -13.07
N ILE A 94 16.68 -0.52 -11.80
CA ILE A 94 16.30 0.32 -10.65
C ILE A 94 17.49 1.18 -10.20
N GLU A 95 18.59 0.55 -9.78
CA GLU A 95 19.71 1.29 -9.17
C GLU A 95 20.46 2.14 -10.20
N LYS A 96 20.81 1.57 -11.36
CA LYS A 96 21.50 2.29 -12.43
C LYS A 96 20.55 3.07 -13.35
N GLY A 97 19.25 2.82 -13.27
CA GLY A 97 18.23 3.44 -14.12
C GLY A 97 18.39 3.17 -15.62
N GLN A 98 19.07 2.09 -15.98
CA GLN A 98 19.30 1.71 -17.38
C GLN A 98 18.13 0.84 -17.86
N GLN A 99 17.02 1.51 -18.15
CA GLN A 99 15.78 0.90 -18.64
C GLN A 99 15.69 0.97 -20.17
N GLY A 100 15.24 -0.11 -20.79
CA GLY A 100 15.02 -0.21 -22.23
C GLY A 100 13.71 -0.92 -22.57
N THR A 101 13.44 -1.07 -23.86
CA THR A 101 12.27 -1.79 -24.37
C THR A 101 12.27 -3.23 -23.88
N GLY A 102 11.16 -3.71 -23.31
CA GLY A 102 11.03 -5.07 -22.79
C GLY A 102 11.33 -5.22 -21.29
N ASP A 103 11.93 -4.20 -20.64
CA ASP A 103 12.32 -4.31 -19.24
C ASP A 103 11.12 -4.29 -18.28
N LEU A 104 10.05 -3.57 -18.61
CA LEU A 104 8.84 -3.57 -17.78
C LEU A 104 8.18 -4.96 -17.82
N GLU A 105 8.10 -5.55 -19.01
CA GLU A 105 7.56 -6.90 -19.21
C GLU A 105 8.39 -7.95 -18.45
N GLN A 106 9.72 -7.82 -18.48
CA GLN A 106 10.61 -8.68 -17.69
C GLN A 106 10.42 -8.45 -16.19
N ALA A 107 10.27 -7.21 -15.73
CA ALA A 107 10.00 -6.89 -14.32
C ALA A 107 8.66 -7.51 -13.87
N MET A 108 7.60 -7.38 -14.66
CA MET A 108 6.31 -8.01 -14.39
C MET A 108 6.41 -9.54 -14.33
N ALA A 109 7.17 -10.16 -15.23
CA ALA A 109 7.40 -11.60 -15.22
C ALA A 109 8.11 -12.06 -13.94
N LEU A 110 9.11 -11.30 -13.47
CA LEU A 110 9.80 -11.59 -12.21
C LEU A 110 8.90 -11.38 -10.99
N LEU A 111 8.09 -10.32 -10.97
CA LEU A 111 7.09 -10.08 -9.92
C LEU A 111 6.09 -11.24 -9.83
N ALA A 112 5.61 -11.75 -10.98
CA ALA A 112 4.71 -12.89 -11.03
C ALA A 112 5.41 -14.20 -10.62
N ARG A 113 6.62 -14.47 -11.13
CA ARG A 113 7.42 -15.67 -10.80
C ARG A 113 7.62 -15.85 -9.30
N HIS A 114 7.86 -14.75 -8.59
CA HIS A 114 8.12 -14.76 -7.17
C HIS A 114 6.88 -14.53 -6.31
N GLY A 115 5.68 -14.51 -6.90
CA GLY A 115 4.42 -14.28 -6.19
C GLY A 115 4.37 -12.93 -5.46
N ALA A 116 5.14 -11.94 -5.92
CA ALA A 116 5.34 -10.68 -5.22
C ALA A 116 4.07 -9.81 -5.21
N LEU A 117 3.27 -9.87 -6.28
CA LEU A 117 1.98 -9.16 -6.39
C LEU A 117 0.97 -9.71 -5.37
N ASP A 118 0.80 -11.03 -5.30
CA ASP A 118 -0.11 -11.68 -4.35
C ASP A 118 0.34 -11.48 -2.90
N ALA A 119 1.65 -11.58 -2.63
CA ALA A 119 2.20 -11.28 -1.32
C ALA A 119 1.99 -9.81 -0.91
N THR A 120 1.97 -8.89 -1.87
CA THR A 120 1.67 -7.47 -1.65
C THR A 120 0.17 -7.25 -1.41
N ARG A 121 -0.70 -7.92 -2.18
CA ARG A 121 -2.16 -7.92 -1.96
C ARG A 121 -2.49 -8.37 -0.54
N ASN A 122 -1.92 -9.49 -0.09
CA ASN A 122 -2.14 -10.02 1.25
C ASN A 122 -1.68 -9.05 2.34
N GLU A 123 -0.58 -8.33 2.12
CA GLU A 123 -0.12 -7.28 3.02
C GLU A 123 -1.14 -6.14 3.13
N ALA A 124 -1.69 -5.66 2.01
CA ALA A 124 -2.74 -4.63 2.02
C ALA A 124 -3.97 -5.05 2.83
N LEU A 125 -4.45 -6.28 2.63
CA LEU A 125 -5.58 -6.86 3.36
C LEU A 125 -5.30 -6.95 4.87
N ALA A 126 -4.08 -7.34 5.25
CA ALA A 126 -3.66 -7.39 6.65
C ALA A 126 -3.66 -5.99 7.30
N TRP A 127 -3.19 -4.96 6.59
CA TRP A 127 -3.23 -3.59 7.08
C TRP A 127 -4.65 -3.02 7.18
N ALA A 128 -5.54 -3.34 6.24
CA ALA A 128 -6.95 -2.96 6.35
C ALA A 128 -7.63 -3.63 7.56
N THR A 129 -7.34 -4.91 7.80
CA THR A 129 -7.80 -5.64 8.99
C THR A 129 -7.29 -4.99 10.28
N LYS A 130 -6.02 -4.56 10.30
CA LYS A 130 -5.43 -3.85 11.44
C LYS A 130 -6.09 -2.50 11.68
N ALA A 131 -6.44 -1.76 10.62
CA ALA A 131 -7.19 -0.51 10.74
C ALA A 131 -8.55 -0.76 11.41
N LYS A 132 -9.30 -1.77 10.93
CA LYS A 132 -10.59 -2.15 11.51
C LYS A 132 -10.49 -2.58 12.97
N ALA A 133 -9.44 -3.32 13.33
CA ALA A 133 -9.20 -3.72 14.72
C ALA A 133 -8.95 -2.51 15.63
N ALA A 134 -8.26 -1.47 15.16
CA ALA A 134 -8.02 -0.25 15.94
C ALA A 134 -9.34 0.49 16.28
N LEU A 135 -10.36 0.38 15.45
CA LEU A 135 -11.67 1.00 15.69
C LEU A 135 -12.45 0.35 16.84
N LEU A 136 -12.09 -0.86 17.28
CA LEU A 136 -12.84 -1.58 18.34
C LEU A 136 -12.81 -0.86 19.69
N THR A 137 -11.80 -0.03 19.94
CA THR A 137 -11.68 0.83 21.14
C THR A 137 -12.65 2.03 21.10
N LEU A 138 -13.20 2.36 19.94
CA LEU A 138 -14.14 3.49 19.79
C LEU A 138 -15.57 3.08 20.18
N PRO A 139 -16.40 4.04 20.62
CA PRO A 139 -17.80 3.79 20.95
C PRO A 139 -18.56 3.12 19.80
N ASN A 140 -19.58 2.33 20.15
CA ASN A 140 -20.47 1.74 19.15
C ASN A 140 -21.37 2.83 18.55
N HIS A 141 -20.95 3.36 17.41
CA HIS A 141 -21.61 4.44 16.68
C HIS A 141 -21.60 4.13 15.18
N GLU A 142 -22.56 4.64 14.40
CA GLU A 142 -22.64 4.41 12.95
C GLU A 142 -21.35 4.79 12.20
N LEU A 143 -20.70 5.88 12.61
CA LEU A 143 -19.42 6.34 12.06
C LEU A 143 -18.31 5.29 12.19
N ARG A 144 -18.32 4.47 13.25
CA ARG A 144 -17.36 3.38 13.41
C ARG A 144 -17.54 2.34 12.30
N GLY A 145 -18.79 2.04 11.94
CA GLY A 145 -19.13 1.19 10.81
C GLY A 145 -18.64 1.78 9.50
N MET A 146 -18.94 3.06 9.24
CA MET A 146 -18.52 3.74 8.00
C MET A 146 -16.99 3.78 7.84
N LEU A 147 -16.23 3.97 8.92
CA LEU A 147 -14.76 3.91 8.89
C LEU A 147 -14.26 2.49 8.62
N SER A 148 -14.92 1.47 9.16
CA SER A 148 -14.63 0.08 8.82
C SER A 148 -14.88 -0.21 7.34
N ASP A 149 -16.01 0.26 6.80
CA ASP A 149 -16.36 0.09 5.38
C ASP A 149 -15.38 0.83 4.47
N LEU A 150 -14.86 1.99 4.90
CA LEU A 150 -13.81 2.70 4.18
C LEU A 150 -12.52 1.87 4.07
N ALA A 151 -12.14 1.15 5.13
CA ALA A 151 -10.98 0.26 5.08
C ALA A 151 -11.21 -0.90 4.09
N ASP A 152 -12.42 -1.46 4.03
CA ASP A 152 -12.77 -2.50 3.06
C ASP A 152 -12.78 -1.92 1.63
N TYR A 153 -13.31 -0.71 1.44
CA TYR A 153 -13.32 -0.03 0.14
C TYR A 153 -11.90 0.18 -0.43
N VAL A 154 -10.94 0.56 0.42
CA VAL A 154 -9.55 0.76 -0.01
C VAL A 154 -8.99 -0.49 -0.68
N VAL A 155 -9.23 -1.69 -0.11
CA VAL A 155 -8.71 -2.96 -0.64
C VAL A 155 -9.62 -3.59 -1.69
N ALA A 156 -10.91 -3.22 -1.75
CA ALA A 156 -11.85 -3.69 -2.77
C ALA A 156 -11.42 -3.29 -4.20
N ARG A 157 -10.61 -2.23 -4.33
CA ARG A 157 -9.98 -1.81 -5.60
C ARG A 157 -9.05 -2.85 -6.21
N LEU A 158 -8.70 -3.89 -5.46
CA LEU A 158 -7.87 -4.99 -5.95
C LEU A 158 -8.69 -6.10 -6.64
N ASN A 159 -10.02 -6.05 -6.59
CA ASN A 159 -10.91 -7.09 -7.13
C ASN A 159 -11.50 -6.71 -8.49
#